data_AF-A0A4R4MSZ6-F1
#
_entry.id   AF-A0A4R4MSZ6-F1
#
_cell.length_a   1.000
_cell.length_b   1.000
_cell.length_c   1.000
_cell.angle_alpha   90.00
_cell.angle_beta   90.00
_cell.angle_gamma   90.00
#
_symmetry.space_group_name_H-M   'P 1'
#
loop_
_entity.id
_entity.type
_entity.pdbx_description
1 polymer ?
#
loop_
_entity_poly.entity_id
_entity_poly.type
_entity_poly.pdbx_seq_one_letter_code
_entity_poly.pdbx_strand_id
1 'polypeptide(L)' 'MAEFTPSGLPLRVPQANLAPALRDDTPTQPDLEEDDDERSPEEIRAMMGSFQSGTRLGRTEAAKMMDEQSGGES' A
#
# COMPACT_ATOMS: atom_id res chain seq x y z
N MET A 1 8.01 5.12 -45.82
CA MET A 1 9.08 6.05 -45.41
C MET A 1 8.98 6.23 -43.91
N ALA A 2 10.09 6.17 -43.18
CA ALA A 2 10.08 6.36 -41.73
C ALA A 2 9.80 7.84 -41.40
N GLU A 3 8.90 8.08 -40.46
CA GLU A 3 8.67 9.41 -39.90
C GLU A 3 9.78 9.72 -38.87
N PHE A 4 10.23 10.97 -38.85
CA PHE A 4 11.34 11.43 -38.01
C PHE A 4 10.84 12.43 -36.96
N THR A 5 11.50 12.47 -35.80
CA THR A 5 11.33 13.55 -34.83
C THR A 5 11.79 14.89 -35.44
N PRO A 6 11.40 16.03 -34.86
CA PRO A 6 11.93 17.33 -35.29
C PRO A 6 13.46 17.44 -35.23
N SER A 7 14.12 16.62 -34.41
CA SER A 7 15.59 16.51 -34.33
C SER A 7 16.20 15.55 -35.35
N GLY A 8 15.40 14.94 -36.23
CA GLY A 8 15.86 14.04 -37.30
C GLY A 8 16.13 12.60 -36.87
N LEU A 9 15.70 12.18 -35.67
CA LEU A 9 15.82 10.80 -35.23
C LEU A 9 14.59 9.99 -35.67
N PRO A 10 14.73 8.71 -36.06
CA PRO A 10 13.59 7.88 -36.41
C PRO A 10 12.61 7.79 -35.22
N LEU A 11 11.31 7.87 -35.49
CA LEU A 11 10.31 7.63 -34.46
C LEU A 11 10.41 6.20 -33.92
N ARG A 12 10.23 6.05 -32.61
CA ARG A 12 10.13 4.73 -31.98
C ARG A 12 8.88 4.02 -32.48
N VAL A 13 9.02 2.75 -32.86
CA VAL A 13 7.87 1.89 -33.21
C VAL A 13 7.64 0.92 -32.04
N PRO A 14 6.44 0.92 -31.43
CA PRO A 14 6.11 -0.03 -30.36
C PRO A 14 6.37 -1.47 -30.80
N GLN A 15 6.97 -2.27 -29.92
CA GLN A 15 7.20 -3.70 -30.13
C GLN A 15 7.98 -4.07 -31.43
N ALA A 16 8.75 -3.14 -32.02
CA ALA A 16 9.44 -3.36 -33.30
C ALA A 16 10.38 -4.58 -33.30
N ASN A 17 11.04 -4.84 -32.17
CA ASN A 17 12.01 -5.94 -32.01
C ASN A 17 11.49 -7.06 -31.11
N LEU A 18 10.17 -7.12 -30.87
CA LEU A 18 9.59 -8.21 -30.10
C LEU A 18 9.39 -9.45 -30.98
N ALA A 19 9.64 -10.63 -30.41
CA ALA A 19 9.30 -11.91 -31.04
C ALA A 19 7.78 -12.00 -31.27
N PRO A 20 7.30 -12.66 -32.34
CA PRO A 20 5.87 -12.69 -32.68
C PRO A 20 4.97 -13.15 -31.52
N ALA A 21 5.43 -14.12 -30.74
CA ALA A 21 4.68 -14.68 -29.60
C ALA A 21 4.52 -13.72 -28.41
N LEU A 22 5.24 -12.60 -28.38
CA LEU A 22 5.21 -11.60 -27.31
C LEU A 22 4.48 -10.32 -27.74
N ARG A 23 4.08 -10.22 -29.01
CA ARG A 23 3.37 -9.04 -29.49
C ARG A 23 1.97 -9.04 -28.94
N ASP A 24 1.56 -7.89 -28.43
CA ASP A 24 0.19 -7.69 -27.97
C ASP A 24 -0.60 -7.06 -29.12
N ASP A 25 -1.57 -7.79 -29.67
CA ASP A 25 -2.42 -7.28 -30.74
C ASP A 25 -3.40 -6.19 -30.26
N THR A 26 -3.54 -6.06 -28.94
CA THR A 26 -4.36 -5.02 -28.29
C THR A 26 -3.58 -4.49 -27.08
N PRO A 27 -3.41 -3.16 -26.93
CA PRO A 27 -2.81 -2.63 -25.71
C PRO A 27 -3.74 -2.95 -24.53
N THR A 28 -3.40 -3.97 -23.75
CA THR A 28 -4.04 -4.27 -22.48
C THR A 28 -3.82 -3.06 -21.57
N GLN A 29 -4.90 -2.33 -21.29
CA GLN A 29 -4.92 -1.52 -20.07
C GLN A 29 -4.81 -2.50 -18.90
N PRO A 30 -3.95 -2.22 -17.90
CA PRO A 30 -4.02 -2.99 -16.67
C PRO A 30 -5.44 -2.87 -16.15
N ASP A 31 -6.11 -4.00 -15.90
CA ASP A 31 -7.27 -4.01 -15.02
C ASP A 31 -6.76 -3.52 -13.68
N LEU A 32 -6.95 -2.22 -13.43
CA LEU A 32 -6.93 -1.70 -12.09
C LEU A 32 -8.18 -2.28 -11.46
N GLU A 33 -8.05 -3.48 -10.89
CA GLU A 33 -8.98 -3.93 -9.87
C GLU A 33 -9.00 -2.79 -8.85
N GLU A 34 -10.09 -2.03 -8.82
CA GLU A 34 -10.33 -1.09 -7.74
C GLU A 34 -10.37 -1.97 -6.49
N ASP A 35 -9.31 -1.93 -5.69
CA ASP A 35 -9.26 -2.59 -4.40
C ASP A 35 -10.45 -2.04 -3.59
N ASP A 36 -11.59 -2.73 -3.63
CA ASP A 36 -12.84 -2.44 -2.92
C ASP A 36 -12.69 -2.53 -1.39
N ASP A 37 -11.44 -2.67 -0.91
CA ASP A 37 -11.04 -2.78 0.49
C ASP A 37 -10.95 -1.41 1.21
N GLU A 38 -11.61 -0.37 0.68
CA GLU A 38 -11.77 0.90 1.40
C GLU A 38 -12.78 0.73 2.56
N ARG A 39 -12.25 0.32 3.72
CA ARG A 39 -12.99 0.26 4.99
C ARG A 39 -13.72 1.56 5.26
N SER A 40 -14.95 1.46 5.77
CA SER A 40 -15.76 2.63 6.07
C SER A 40 -15.09 3.52 7.14
N PRO A 41 -15.32 4.85 7.12
CA PRO A 41 -14.80 5.75 8.15
C PRO A 41 -15.25 5.37 9.57
N GLU A 42 -16.42 4.74 9.70
CA GLU A 42 -16.91 4.24 10.98
C GLU A 42 -16.09 3.05 11.48
N GLU A 43 -15.83 2.06 10.63
CA GLU A 43 -14.99 0.91 10.98
C GLU A 43 -13.57 1.33 11.38
N ILE A 44 -12.99 2.30 10.66
CA ILE A 44 -11.67 2.84 11.01
C ILE A 44 -11.70 3.48 12.40
N ARG A 45 -12.74 4.26 12.73
CA ARG A 45 -12.90 4.86 14.07
C ARG A 45 -13.07 3.80 15.15
N ALA A 46 -13.87 2.75 14.89
CA ALA A 46 -14.06 1.64 15.82
C ALA A 46 -12.74 0.90 16.09
N MET A 47 -11.98 0.59 15.03
CA MET A 47 -10.68 -0.08 15.12
C MET A 47 -9.66 0.77 15.90
N MET A 48 -9.57 2.06 15.60
CA MET A 48 -8.65 2.95 16.31
C MET A 48 -9.06 3.15 17.77
N GLY A 49 -10.36 3.23 18.05
CA GLY A 49 -10.90 3.37 19.41
C GLY A 49 -10.57 2.15 20.29
N SER A 50 -10.67 0.94 19.75
CA SER A 50 -10.32 -0.29 20.49
C SER A 50 -8.82 -0.36 20.77
N PHE A 51 -7.98 -0.05 19.77
CA PHE A 51 -6.54 0.02 19.92
C PHE A 51 -6.11 1.01 21.02
N GLN A 52 -6.60 2.25 20.95
CA GLN A 52 -6.27 3.29 21.93
C GLN A 52 -6.71 2.92 23.34
N SER A 53 -7.92 2.36 23.49
CA SER A 53 -8.46 1.93 24.78
C SER A 53 -7.63 0.80 25.38
N GLY A 54 -7.26 -0.20 24.57
CA GLY A 54 -6.40 -1.30 24.97
C GLY A 54 -5.00 -0.85 25.38
N THR A 55 -4.37 0.06 24.63
CA THR A 55 -3.07 0.63 25.00
C THR A 55 -3.13 1.41 26.31
N ARG A 56 -4.18 2.22 26.52
CA ARG A 56 -4.34 2.96 27.78
C ARG A 56 -4.42 2.02 28.97
N LEU A 57 -5.25 0.97 28.87
CA LEU A 57 -5.41 -0.04 29.91
C LEU A 57 -4.10 -0.78 30.18
N GLY A 58 -3.42 -1.25 29.12
CA GLY A 58 -2.15 -1.97 29.26
C GLY A 58 -1.08 -1.15 29.99
N ARG A 59 -0.97 0.16 29.70
CA ARG A 59 -0.04 1.04 30.42
C ARG A 59 -0.42 1.23 31.88
N THR A 60 -1.71 1.37 32.19
CA THR A 60 -2.15 1.50 33.59
C THR A 60 -1.88 0.23 34.39
N GLU A 61 -2.10 -0.95 33.80
CA GLU A 61 -1.81 -2.23 34.47
C GLU A 61 -0.29 -2.43 34.64
N ALA A 62 0.51 -2.12 33.61
CA ALA A 62 1.97 -2.17 33.72
C ALA A 62 2.52 -1.24 34.81
N ALA A 63 1.95 -0.03 34.95
CA ALA A 63 2.34 0.90 36.00
C ALA A 63 2.04 0.36 37.40
N LYS A 64 0.88 -0.28 37.62
CA LYS A 64 0.55 -0.95 38.89
C LYS A 64 1.53 -2.07 39.19
N MET A 65 1.82 -2.92 38.21
CA MET A 65 2.79 -4.01 38.38
C MET A 65 4.20 -3.50 38.73
N MET A 66 4.61 -2.35 38.17
CA MET A 66 5.90 -1.72 38.51
C MET A 66 5.93 -1.17 39.94
N ASP A 67 4.83 -0.54 40.38
CA ASP A 67 4.67 -0.04 41.76
C ASP A 67 4.70 -1.20 42.78
N GLU A 68 3.98 -2.27 42.50
CA GLU A 68 3.96 -3.50 43.32
C GLU A 68 5.33 -4.17 43.39
N GLN A 69 6.10 -4.17 42.29
CA GLN A 69 7.48 -4.69 42.28
C GLN A 69 8.42 -3.83 43.11
N SER A 70 8.30 -2.50 43.07
CA SER A 70 9.15 -1.58 43.86
C SER A 70 8.78 -1.54 45.35
N GLY A 71 7.52 -1.77 45.68
CA GLY A 71 7.05 -1.87 47.07
C GLY A 71 7.38 -3.20 47.77
N GLY A 72 7.81 -4.22 47.02
CA GLY A 72 8.26 -5.52 47.55
C GLY A 72 9.75 -5.57 47.94
N GLU A 73 10.49 -4.47 47.74
CA GLU A 73 11.94 -4.38 47.94
C GLU A 73 12.35 -3.75 49.29
N SER A 74 11.39 -3.48 50.20
CA SER A 74 11.62 -2.80 51.49
C SER A 74 11.51 -3.72 52.71
#